data_AF-A0A5J6L3J8-F1
#
_entry.id   AF-A0A5J6L3J8-F1
#
_cell.length_a   1.000
_cell.length_b   1.000
_cell.length_c   1.000
_cell.angle_alpha   90.00
_cell.angle_beta   90.00
_cell.angle_gamma   90.00
#
_symmetry.space_group_name_H-M   'P 1'
#
loop_
_entity.id
_entity.type
_entity.pdbx_description
1 polymer ?
#
loop_
_entity_poly.entity_id
_entity_poly.type
_entity_poly.pdbx_seq_one_letter_code
_entity_poly.pdbx_strand_id
1 'polypeptide(L)'
;MAPSTVTDIETCEAFTDVSTILQNAGAALHEGRMSQKEYDGWMRLATRVLDRVPTRGEGAVSDAVAALKAEYPPIPAGAQGATSIGNPGPNTAPSPADACEAAGYQIFAEGFTGG
;
A
#
# COMPACT_ATOMS: atom_id res chain seq x y z
N MET A 1 7.35 24.35 21.02
CA MET A 1 6.53 23.90 19.89
C MET A 1 7.36 22.83 19.20
N ALA A 2 7.09 21.54 19.46
CA ALA A 2 7.86 20.45 18.86
C ALA A 2 7.48 20.33 17.37
N PRO A 3 8.42 20.05 16.46
CA PRO A 3 8.13 19.94 15.03
C PRO A 3 7.11 18.82 14.83
N SER A 4 6.13 19.09 13.97
CA SER A 4 5.07 18.18 13.57
C SER A 4 5.65 16.94 12.89
N THR A 5 6.12 15.99 13.71
CA THR A 5 6.36 14.61 13.33
C THR A 5 5.07 14.09 12.73
N VAL A 6 5.11 13.65 11.46
CA VAL A 6 4.05 12.79 10.95
C VAL A 6 3.87 11.69 11.97
N THR A 7 2.68 11.54 12.52
CA THR A 7 2.45 10.49 13.53
C THR A 7 2.44 9.14 12.82
N ASP A 8 2.89 8.08 13.48
CA ASP A 8 2.76 6.72 12.95
C ASP A 8 1.31 6.44 12.50
N ILE A 9 0.33 7.01 13.20
CA ILE A 9 -1.09 6.98 12.86
C ILE A 9 -1.35 7.56 11.46
N GLU A 10 -0.86 8.76 11.13
CA GLU A 10 -1.06 9.36 9.80
C GLU A 10 -0.45 8.50 8.68
N THR A 11 0.69 7.86 8.96
CA THR A 11 1.34 6.96 8.01
C THR A 11 0.51 5.69 7.82
N CYS A 12 0.00 5.12 8.91
CA CYS A 12 -0.84 3.93 8.89
C CYS A 12 -2.21 4.17 8.24
N GLU A 13 -2.85 5.31 8.52
CA GLU A 13 -4.09 5.75 7.87
C GLU A 13 -3.89 5.85 6.36
N ALA A 14 -2.83 6.53 5.90
CA ALA A 14 -2.54 6.62 4.48
C ALA A 14 -2.16 5.26 3.84
N PHE A 15 -1.54 4.35 4.61
CA PHE A 15 -1.25 3.00 4.14
C PHE A 15 -2.52 2.15 4.01
N THR A 16 -3.56 2.39 4.82
CA THR A 16 -4.87 1.74 4.70
C THR A 16 -5.49 1.95 3.31
N ASP A 17 -5.28 3.10 2.66
CA ASP A 17 -5.74 3.32 1.28
C ASP A 17 -5.07 2.36 0.29
N VAL A 18 -3.76 2.12 0.46
CA VAL A 18 -3.02 1.15 -0.34
C VAL A 18 -3.57 -0.25 -0.11
N SER A 19 -3.72 -0.67 1.15
CA SER A 19 -4.27 -1.98 1.52
C SER A 19 -5.68 -2.19 0.96
N THR A 20 -6.51 -1.15 0.99
CA THR A 20 -7.87 -1.17 0.43
C THR A 20 -7.85 -1.42 -1.07
N ILE A 21 -6.98 -0.76 -1.83
CA ILE A 21 -6.84 -1.00 -3.27
C ILE A 21 -6.39 -2.43 -3.54
N LEU A 22 -5.36 -2.91 -2.84
CA LEU A 22 -4.82 -4.25 -3.05
C LEU A 22 -5.86 -5.33 -2.75
N GLN A 23 -6.58 -5.20 -1.63
CA GLN A 23 -7.61 -6.15 -1.23
C GLN A 23 -8.76 -6.19 -2.24
N ASN A 24 -9.30 -5.03 -2.63
CA ASN A 24 -10.45 -4.99 -3.55
C ASN A 24 -10.08 -5.48 -4.96
N ALA A 25 -8.92 -5.07 -5.48
CA ALA A 25 -8.47 -5.53 -6.78
C ALA A 25 -8.18 -7.04 -6.76
N GLY A 26 -7.55 -7.55 -5.71
CA GLY A 26 -7.30 -8.98 -5.52
C GLY A 26 -8.59 -9.79 -5.44
N ALA A 27 -9.55 -9.35 -4.62
CA ALA A 27 -10.85 -9.99 -4.50
C ALA A 27 -11.63 -9.96 -5.83
N ALA A 28 -11.68 -8.82 -6.51
CA ALA A 28 -12.38 -8.68 -7.79
C ALA A 28 -11.77 -9.56 -8.89
N LEU A 29 -10.45 -9.70 -8.93
CA LEU A 29 -9.78 -10.62 -9.85
C LEU A 29 -10.13 -12.08 -9.50
N HIS A 30 -10.05 -12.45 -8.22
CA HIS A 30 -10.36 -13.80 -7.75
C HIS A 30 -11.83 -14.20 -8.03
N GLU A 31 -12.76 -13.27 -7.87
CA GLU A 31 -14.19 -13.45 -8.13
C GLU A 31 -14.56 -13.37 -9.62
N GLY A 32 -13.59 -13.11 -10.51
CA GLY A 32 -13.82 -13.00 -11.95
C GLY A 32 -14.57 -11.75 -12.39
N ARG A 33 -14.69 -10.74 -11.51
CA ARG A 33 -15.30 -9.44 -11.81
C ARG A 33 -14.36 -8.48 -12.55
N MET A 34 -13.07 -8.81 -12.58
CA MET A 34 -12.00 -7.99 -13.14
C MET A 34 -11.09 -8.84 -14.01
N SER A 35 -10.71 -8.33 -15.18
CA SER A 35 -9.67 -8.95 -16.01
C SER A 35 -8.27 -8.72 -15.43
N GLN A 36 -7.30 -9.56 -15.82
CA GLN A 36 -5.90 -9.36 -15.43
C GLN A 36 -5.38 -7.96 -15.82
N LYS A 37 -5.79 -7.44 -16.97
CA LYS A 37 -5.38 -6.11 -17.46
C LYS A 37 -5.88 -4.98 -16.54
N GLU A 38 -7.10 -5.09 -16.05
CA GLU A 38 -7.68 -4.14 -15.10
C GLU A 38 -6.97 -4.25 -13.75
N TYR A 39 -6.72 -5.46 -13.25
CA TYR A 39 -5.93 -5.69 -12.03
C TYR A 39 -4.55 -5.05 -12.12
N ASP A 40 -3.83 -5.25 -13.23
CA ASP A 40 -2.53 -4.63 -13.45
C ASP A 40 -2.63 -3.09 -13.46
N GLY A 41 -3.74 -2.53 -13.94
CA GLY A 41 -4.06 -1.10 -13.84
C GLY A 41 -4.16 -0.63 -12.39
N TRP A 42 -4.90 -1.37 -11.56
CA TRP A 42 -5.03 -1.12 -10.13
C TRP A 42 -3.71 -1.25 -9.38
N MET A 43 -2.87 -2.23 -9.72
CA MET A 43 -1.55 -2.37 -9.09
C MET A 43 -0.61 -1.20 -9.41
N ARG A 44 -0.63 -0.69 -10.64
CA ARG A 44 0.09 0.55 -10.99
C ARG A 44 -0.45 1.76 -10.24
N LEU A 45 -1.76 1.81 -9.96
CA LEU A 45 -2.32 2.86 -9.12
C LEU A 45 -1.87 2.70 -7.67
N ALA A 46 -1.90 1.48 -7.13
CA ALA A 46 -1.46 1.18 -5.77
C ALA A 46 0.00 1.63 -5.53
N THR A 47 0.94 1.39 -6.46
CA THR A 47 2.33 1.87 -6.30
C THR A 47 2.42 3.40 -6.27
N ARG A 48 1.59 4.12 -7.03
CA ARG A 48 1.51 5.59 -6.96
C ARG A 48 0.82 6.11 -5.71
N VAL A 49 -0.08 5.34 -5.10
CA VAL A 49 -0.70 5.71 -3.82
C VAL A 49 0.30 5.45 -2.70
N LEU A 50 0.97 4.29 -2.72
CA LEU A 50 2.05 3.95 -1.82
C LEU A 50 3.12 5.03 -1.78
N ASP A 51 3.61 5.50 -2.94
CA ASP A 51 4.62 6.57 -3.03
C ASP A 51 4.22 7.86 -2.28
N ARG A 52 2.91 8.15 -2.22
CA ARG A 52 2.36 9.34 -1.53
C ARG A 52 2.17 9.15 -0.02
N VAL A 53 2.23 7.93 0.50
CA VAL A 53 2.15 7.66 1.95
C VAL A 53 3.28 8.42 2.64
N PRO A 54 3.02 9.21 3.69
CA PRO A 54 4.08 9.99 4.32
C PRO A 54 5.07 9.08 5.05
N THR A 55 6.37 9.27 4.83
CA THR A 55 7.47 8.53 5.51
C THR A 55 8.44 9.51 6.17
N ARG A 56 7.91 10.59 6.76
CA ARG A 56 8.71 11.70 7.29
C ARG A 56 9.01 11.57 8.80
N GLY A 57 8.55 10.49 9.42
CA GLY A 57 8.84 10.16 10.82
C GLY A 57 10.09 9.29 10.97
N GLU A 58 10.66 9.28 12.17
CA GLU A 58 11.60 8.25 12.61
C GLU A 58 10.78 7.10 13.22
N GLY A 59 11.13 5.84 12.94
CA GLY A 59 10.49 4.68 13.58
C GLY A 59 10.07 3.56 12.62
N ALA A 60 9.66 2.43 13.20
CA ALA A 60 9.43 1.19 12.49
C ALA A 60 8.35 1.29 11.39
N VAL A 61 7.30 2.10 11.60
CA VAL A 61 6.25 2.32 10.59
C VAL A 61 6.78 3.05 9.38
N SER A 62 7.50 4.16 9.59
CA SER A 62 8.12 4.94 8.52
C SER A 62 9.15 4.11 7.75
N ASP A 63 9.98 3.34 8.47
CA ASP A 63 10.99 2.44 7.88
C ASP A 63 10.35 1.32 7.05
N ALA A 64 9.28 0.70 7.54
CA ALA A 64 8.55 -0.35 6.84
C ALA A 64 7.93 0.16 5.54
N VAL A 65 7.25 1.31 5.58
CA VAL A 65 6.67 1.93 4.38
C VAL A 65 7.76 2.37 3.41
N ALA A 66 8.87 2.94 3.88
CA ALA A 66 9.99 3.34 3.03
C ALA A 66 10.63 2.13 2.33
N ALA A 67 10.83 1.03 3.04
CA ALA A 67 11.32 -0.22 2.47
C ALA A 67 10.35 -0.77 1.41
N LEU A 68 9.04 -0.74 1.67
CA LEU A 68 8.04 -1.17 0.70
C LEU A 68 8.03 -0.30 -0.57
N LYS A 69 8.18 1.03 -0.43
CA LYS A 69 8.31 1.95 -1.57
C LYS A 69 9.53 1.65 -2.43
N ALA A 70 10.66 1.29 -1.80
CA ALA A 70 11.89 0.96 -2.51
C ALA A 70 11.75 -0.35 -3.31
N GLU A 71 11.02 -1.33 -2.77
CA GLU A 71 10.72 -2.59 -3.44
C GLU A 71 9.71 -2.44 -4.58
N TYR A 72 8.71 -1.58 -4.39
CA TYR A 72 7.64 -1.32 -5.35
C TYR A 72 7.62 0.15 -5.79
N PRO A 73 8.60 0.58 -6.61
CA PRO A 73 8.67 1.96 -7.06
C PRO A 73 7.41 2.35 -7.87
N PRO A 74 6.98 3.63 -7.79
CA PRO A 74 5.79 4.08 -8.48
C PRO A 74 5.92 3.93 -9.99
N ILE A 75 4.89 3.38 -10.62
CA ILE A 75 4.80 3.33 -12.09
C ILE A 75 3.97 4.55 -12.55
N PRO A 76 4.53 5.46 -13.36
CA PRO A 76 3.82 6.65 -13.82
C PRO A 76 2.49 6.33 -14.51
N ALA A 77 1.55 7.28 -14.44
CA ALA A 77 0.30 7.16 -15.18
C ALA A 77 0.57 7.03 -16.69
N GLY A 78 -0.11 6.10 -17.35
CA GLY A 78 0.09 5.81 -18.77
C GLY A 78 1.28 4.91 -19.09
N ALA A 79 2.16 4.62 -18.12
CA ALA A 79 3.26 3.68 -18.31
C ALA A 79 2.81 2.23 -18.05
N GLN A 80 3.45 1.30 -18.77
CA GLN A 80 3.40 -0.14 -18.48
C GLN A 80 4.59 -0.51 -17.59
N GLY A 81 4.46 -1.56 -16.78
CA GLY A 81 5.52 -2.00 -15.86
C GLY A 81 5.05 -3.16 -14.99
N ALA A 82 5.99 -3.76 -14.25
CA ALA A 82 5.71 -4.91 -13.38
C ALA A 82 4.82 -4.51 -12.19
N THR A 83 3.77 -5.30 -11.93
CA THR A 83 2.67 -4.99 -11.00
C THR A 83 2.67 -5.86 -9.74
N SER A 84 3.84 -6.31 -9.31
CA SER A 84 4.00 -7.31 -8.25
C SER A 84 3.61 -6.89 -6.84
N ILE A 85 3.24 -5.61 -6.61
CA ILE A 85 2.82 -5.11 -5.28
C ILE A 85 1.60 -5.87 -4.71
N GLY A 86 0.69 -6.37 -5.56
CA GLY A 86 -0.46 -7.17 -5.13
C GLY A 86 -0.18 -8.66 -4.96
N ASN A 87 1.05 -9.10 -5.22
CA ASN A 87 1.51 -10.46 -4.98
C ASN A 87 2.90 -10.41 -4.32
N PRO A 88 2.99 -9.89 -3.09
CA PRO A 88 4.25 -9.75 -2.39
C PRO A 88 4.90 -11.12 -2.20
N GLY A 89 6.18 -11.23 -2.57
CA GLY A 89 6.94 -12.46 -2.35
C GLY A 89 7.16 -12.71 -0.85
N PRO A 90 7.48 -13.94 -0.42
CA PRO A 90 7.62 -14.31 1.00
C PRO A 90 8.74 -13.56 1.77
N ASN A 91 9.54 -12.72 1.09
CA ASN A 91 10.63 -11.93 1.66
C ASN A 91 10.46 -10.42 1.43
N THR A 92 9.26 -9.94 1.14
CA THR A 92 9.00 -8.48 1.08
C THR A 92 9.42 -7.81 2.38
N ALA A 93 9.82 -6.54 2.27
CA ALA A 93 10.14 -5.62 3.37
C ALA A 93 9.30 -5.84 4.66
N PRO A 94 9.80 -5.46 5.86
CA PRO A 94 9.01 -5.52 7.09
C PRO A 94 7.60 -5.00 6.83
N SER A 95 6.60 -5.82 7.15
CA SER A 95 5.20 -5.58 6.84
C SER A 95 4.76 -4.25 7.46
N PRO A 96 4.35 -3.24 6.67
CA PRO A 96 3.84 -2.01 7.25
C PRO A 96 2.59 -2.25 8.09
N ALA A 97 1.81 -3.30 7.81
CA ALA A 97 0.67 -3.68 8.64
C ALA A 97 1.10 -4.12 10.04
N ASP A 98 2.16 -4.94 10.15
CA ASP A 98 2.69 -5.41 11.44
C ASP A 98 3.29 -4.24 12.23
N ALA A 99 3.98 -3.33 11.55
CA ALA A 99 4.52 -2.13 12.16
C ALA A 99 3.41 -1.21 12.69
N CYS A 100 2.33 -1.03 11.93
CA CYS A 100 1.17 -0.28 12.36
C CYS A 100 0.47 -0.92 13.56
N GLU A 101 0.30 -2.24 13.57
CA GLU A 101 -0.28 -2.98 14.69
C GLU A 101 0.57 -2.79 15.96
N ALA A 102 1.89 -2.91 15.85
CA ALA A 102 2.82 -2.67 16.95
C ALA A 102 2.77 -1.23 17.48
N ALA A 103 2.43 -0.26 16.62
CA ALA A 103 2.18 1.14 16.99
C ALA A 103 0.77 1.39 17.56
N GLY A 104 -0.06 0.34 17.68
CA GLY A 104 -1.43 0.42 18.19
C GLY A 104 -2.47 0.84 17.15
N TYR A 105 -2.13 0.84 15.87
CA TYR A 105 -3.04 1.11 14.77
C TYR A 105 -3.36 -0.18 14.00
N GLN A 106 -4.62 -0.63 14.07
CA GLN A 106 -5.06 -1.77 13.28
C GLN A 106 -5.36 -1.32 11.84
N ILE A 107 -4.62 -1.84 10.85
CA ILE A 107 -4.97 -1.63 9.44
C ILE A 107 -6.33 -2.28 9.18
N PHE A 108 -7.24 -1.49 8.62
CA PHE A 108 -8.48 -1.97 8.03
C PHE A 108 -8.46 -1.66 6.54
N ALA A 109 -9.05 -2.56 5.76
CA ALA A 109 -9.30 -2.36 4.34
C ALA A 109 -10.80 -2.44 4.12
N GLU A 110 -11.37 -1.43 3.46
CA GLU A 110 -12.81 -1.39 3.19
C GLU A 110 -13.13 -2.21 1.95
N GLY A 111 -13.86 -3.32 2.12
CA GLY A 111 -14.32 -4.13 1.00
C GLY A 111 -15.53 -3.50 0.31
N PHE A 112 -15.49 -3.37 -1.02
CA PHE A 112 -16.60 -2.91 -1.83
C PHE A 112 -16.81 -3.79 -3.08
N THR A 113 -18.05 -3.83 -3.56
CA THR A 113 -18.44 -4.56 -4.78
C THR A 113 -18.84 -3.57 -5.86
N GLY A 114 -18.01 -3.44 -6.89
CA GLY A 114 -18.16 -2.46 -7.98
C GLY A 114 -16.82 -1.81 -8.32
N GLY A 115 -16.67 -1.28 -9.53
CA GLY A 115 -15.44 -0.65 -10.03
C GLY A 115 -15.72 0.67 -10.73
#